data_AF-E3K0L1-F1
#
_entry.id   AF-E3K0L1-F1
#
_cell.length_a   1.000
_cell.length_b   1.000
_cell.length_c   1.000
_cell.angle_alpha   90.00
_cell.angle_beta   90.00
_cell.angle_gamma   90.00
#
_symmetry.space_group_name_H-M   'P 1'
#
loop_
_entity.id
_entity.type
_entity.pdbx_description
1 polymer ?
#
loop_
_entity_poly.entity_id
_entity_poly.type
_entity_poly.pdbx_seq_one_letter_code
_entity_poly.pdbx_strand_id
1 'polypeptide(L)'
;MRSQLLSELGVNVCHRTVERYLRRLKLKQRQNDLANGKITREEVVELVRHARDALLANTAGYRRMRQILVTNYGVHLPRQVVYDILREVDPEGMQLRLKKTCKRRVFHTTGPNHIWSADGHNKLNRFGITVYGFIDAWSRKILGIFVHVTNNDPRHIGAYFLHLVRAIGGIPWKLTTDRGTETGKMGSFQI
;
A
#
# COMPACT_ATOMS: atom_id res chain seq x y z
N MET A 1 14.39 -7.53 25.94
CA MET A 1 13.16 -6.84 26.40
C MET A 1 13.38 -6.00 27.66
N ARG A 2 14.02 -6.53 28.72
CA ARG A 2 14.38 -5.72 29.92
C ARG A 2 15.36 -4.59 29.58
N SER A 3 16.32 -4.86 28.71
CA SER A 3 17.26 -3.87 28.18
C SER A 3 16.58 -2.73 27.42
N GLN A 4 15.60 -3.03 26.57
CA GLN A 4 14.87 -2.04 25.76
C GLN A 4 13.94 -1.15 26.59
N LEU A 5 13.19 -1.71 27.56
CA LEU A 5 12.30 -0.92 28.41
C LEU A 5 13.06 0.10 29.27
N LEU A 6 14.24 -0.30 29.75
CA LEU A 6 15.12 0.60 30.49
C LEU A 6 15.74 1.64 29.56
N SER A 7 16.26 1.25 28.39
CA SER A 7 16.95 2.16 27.47
C SER A 7 16.04 3.15 26.77
N GLU A 8 14.80 2.76 26.44
CA GLU A 8 13.87 3.58 25.66
C GLU A 8 12.92 4.40 26.54
N LEU A 9 12.55 3.91 27.72
CA LEU A 9 11.51 4.51 28.57
C LEU A 9 11.98 4.84 29.98
N GLY A 10 13.23 4.49 30.34
CA GLY A 10 13.75 4.68 31.70
C GLY A 10 13.06 3.82 32.76
N VAL A 11 12.21 2.86 32.35
CA VAL A 11 11.40 2.07 33.28
C VAL A 11 12.15 0.78 33.63
N ASN A 12 12.59 0.68 34.88
CA ASN A 12 13.18 -0.54 35.42
C ASN A 12 12.07 -1.50 35.89
N VAL A 13 11.80 -2.54 35.11
CA VAL A 13 10.80 -3.56 35.45
C VAL A 13 11.45 -4.94 35.58
N CYS A 14 11.01 -5.72 36.55
CA CYS A 14 11.37 -7.13 36.69
C CYS A 14 10.77 -7.98 35.53
N HIS A 15 11.51 -9.00 35.07
CA HIS A 15 11.08 -9.91 34.00
C HIS A 15 9.70 -10.54 34.29
N ARG A 16 9.48 -10.95 35.53
CA ARG A 16 8.22 -11.58 35.97
C ARG A 16 7.01 -10.64 35.81
N THR A 17 7.20 -9.35 36.03
CA THR A 17 6.16 -8.34 35.85
C THR A 17 5.76 -8.21 34.38
N VAL A 18 6.76 -8.19 33.49
CA VAL A 18 6.55 -8.17 32.04
C VAL A 18 5.78 -9.39 31.57
N GLU A 19 6.18 -10.60 31.98
CA GLU A 19 5.47 -11.84 31.64
C GLU A 19 4.04 -11.88 32.17
N ARG A 20 3.80 -11.32 33.36
CA ARG A 20 2.45 -11.22 33.94
C ARG A 20 1.55 -10.35 33.07
N TYR A 21 2.04 -9.20 32.61
CA TYR A 21 1.27 -8.32 31.72
C TYR A 21 1.04 -8.92 30.35
N LEU A 22 2.04 -9.60 29.77
CA LEU A 22 1.88 -10.31 28.50
C LEU A 22 0.76 -11.36 28.58
N ARG A 23 0.73 -12.16 29.67
CA ARG A 23 -0.34 -13.13 29.92
C ARG A 23 -1.70 -12.46 30.09
N ARG A 24 -1.79 -11.42 30.92
CA ARG A 24 -3.05 -10.69 31.17
C ARG A 24 -3.64 -10.08 29.88
N LEU A 25 -2.77 -9.58 29.00
CA LEU A 25 -3.14 -8.97 27.74
C LEU A 25 -3.24 -9.97 26.57
N LYS A 26 -3.00 -11.27 26.82
CA LYS A 26 -2.96 -12.33 25.78
C LYS A 26 -1.99 -12.01 24.63
N LEU A 27 -0.88 -11.36 24.94
CA LEU A 27 0.14 -10.98 23.96
C LEU A 27 1.27 -12.01 23.92
N LYS A 28 1.72 -12.33 22.70
CA LYS A 28 2.95 -13.13 22.48
C LYS A 28 4.07 -12.19 22.05
N GLN A 29 5.27 -12.44 22.56
CA GLN A 29 6.46 -11.75 22.06
C GLN A 29 6.69 -12.12 20.59
N ARG A 30 7.15 -11.15 19.80
CA ARG A 30 7.58 -11.43 18.43
C ARG A 30 8.85 -12.26 18.47
N GLN A 31 8.88 -13.34 17.69
CA GLN A 31 10.07 -14.17 17.53
C GLN A 31 11.22 -13.34 16.94
N ASN A 32 12.41 -13.58 17.47
CA ASN A 32 13.65 -12.99 17.02
C ASN A 32 14.71 -14.09 17.01
N ASP A 33 14.83 -14.77 15.87
CA ASP A 33 15.72 -15.92 15.71
C ASP A 33 17.19 -15.56 15.96
N LEU A 34 17.58 -14.31 15.69
CA LEU A 34 18.92 -13.78 16.01
C LEU A 34 19.15 -13.66 17.52
N ALA A 35 18.19 -13.12 18.27
CA ALA A 35 18.30 -13.02 19.72
C ALA A 35 18.17 -14.37 20.43
N ASN A 36 17.50 -15.34 19.79
CA ASN A 36 17.38 -16.70 20.28
C ASN A 36 18.61 -17.57 19.93
N GLY A 37 19.60 -17.03 19.21
CA GLY A 37 20.80 -17.76 18.78
C GLY A 37 20.54 -18.86 17.74
N LYS A 38 19.35 -18.86 17.11
CA LYS A 38 18.97 -19.84 16.08
C LYS A 38 19.66 -19.56 14.74
N ILE A 39 20.02 -18.30 14.51
CA ILE A 39 20.72 -17.84 13.32
C ILE A 39 21.72 -16.76 13.72
N THR A 40 22.86 -16.74 13.06
CA THR A 40 23.89 -15.71 13.20
C THR A 40 23.60 -14.51 12.30
N ARG A 41 24.29 -13.39 12.55
CA ARG A 41 24.09 -12.17 11.75
C ARG A 41 24.61 -12.38 10.33
N GLU A 42 25.72 -13.09 10.20
CA GLU A 42 26.39 -13.42 8.94
C GLU A 42 25.48 -14.26 8.05
N GLU A 43 24.84 -15.29 8.60
CA GLU A 43 23.85 -16.11 7.88
C GLU A 43 22.66 -15.26 7.40
N VAL A 44 22.16 -14.33 8.21
CA VAL A 44 21.06 -13.44 7.79
C VAL A 44 21.49 -12.54 6.63
N VAL A 45 22.73 -12.01 6.66
CA VAL A 45 23.27 -11.19 5.56
C VAL A 45 23.31 -12.01 4.27
N GLU A 46 23.75 -13.27 4.36
CA GLU A 46 23.82 -14.16 3.21
C GLU A 46 22.43 -14.51 2.65
N LEU A 47 21.45 -14.76 3.53
CA LEU A 47 20.06 -14.94 3.11
C LEU A 47 19.48 -13.70 2.43
N VAL A 48 19.84 -12.49 2.89
CA VAL A 48 19.42 -11.24 2.25
C VAL A 48 20.07 -11.08 0.89
N ARG A 49 21.35 -11.43 0.72
CA ARG A 49 22.03 -11.44 -0.58
C ARG A 49 21.38 -12.43 -1.54
N HIS A 50 21.22 -13.68 -1.10
CA HIS A 50 20.54 -14.72 -1.87
C HIS A 50 19.11 -14.30 -2.26
N ALA A 51 18.35 -13.68 -1.35
CA ALA A 51 17.02 -13.16 -1.68
C ALA A 51 17.04 -12.05 -2.73
N ARG A 52 18.04 -11.17 -2.74
CA ARG A 52 18.14 -10.10 -3.74
C ARG A 52 18.48 -10.66 -5.11
N ASP A 53 19.43 -11.59 -5.16
CA ASP A 53 20.01 -12.08 -6.41
C ASP A 53 19.19 -13.23 -6.99
N ALA A 54 18.97 -14.31 -6.22
CA ALA A 54 18.31 -15.52 -6.69
C ALA A 54 16.77 -15.37 -6.78
N LEU A 55 16.15 -14.59 -5.89
CA LEU A 55 14.70 -14.33 -5.93
C LEU A 55 14.34 -13.02 -6.64
N LEU A 56 15.31 -12.36 -7.29
CA LEU A 56 15.16 -11.09 -7.99
C LEU A 56 14.48 -10.00 -7.13
N ALA A 57 14.64 -10.07 -5.81
CA ALA A 57 14.03 -9.14 -4.87
C ALA A 57 14.90 -7.89 -4.63
N ASN A 58 15.75 -7.51 -5.60
CA ASN A 58 16.64 -6.36 -5.51
C ASN A 58 15.91 -5.04 -5.19
N THR A 59 14.65 -4.90 -5.63
CA THR A 59 13.79 -3.73 -5.34
C THR A 59 12.97 -3.87 -4.06
N ALA A 60 13.03 -5.00 -3.35
CA ALA A 60 12.32 -5.20 -2.08
C ALA A 60 12.88 -4.34 -0.94
N GLY A 61 12.07 -3.43 -0.40
CA GLY A 61 12.42 -2.72 0.82
C GLY A 61 12.35 -3.62 2.06
N TYR A 62 12.86 -3.15 3.21
CA TYR A 62 12.96 -3.94 4.45
C TYR A 62 11.66 -4.62 4.92
N ARG A 63 10.47 -4.04 4.63
CA ARG A 63 9.18 -4.69 4.94
C ARG A 63 8.96 -5.94 4.09
N ARG A 64 9.20 -5.83 2.79
CA ARG A 64 9.06 -6.93 1.85
C ARG A 64 10.17 -7.95 2.05
N MET A 65 11.40 -7.51 2.29
CA MET A 65 12.51 -8.41 2.61
C MET A 65 12.23 -9.24 3.86
N ARG A 66 11.68 -8.63 4.93
CA ARG A 66 11.24 -9.38 6.11
C ARG A 66 10.20 -10.45 5.78
N GLN A 67 9.25 -10.16 4.89
CA GLN A 67 8.27 -11.17 4.46
C GLN A 67 8.93 -12.31 3.69
N ILE A 68 9.90 -12.01 2.82
CA ILE A 68 10.67 -13.01 2.08
C ILE A 68 11.46 -13.89 3.06
N LEU A 69 12.13 -13.30 4.05
CA LEU A 69 12.84 -14.04 5.10
C LEU A 69 11.92 -15.02 5.84
N VAL A 70 10.70 -14.60 6.17
CA VAL A 70 9.71 -15.48 6.82
C VAL A 70 9.18 -16.55 5.87
N THR A 71 8.84 -16.19 4.64
CA THR A 71 8.10 -17.08 3.71
C THR A 71 9.02 -18.10 3.04
N ASN A 72 10.22 -17.68 2.64
CA ASN A 72 11.14 -18.50 1.85
C ASN A 72 12.19 -19.20 2.72
N TYR A 73 12.55 -18.62 3.86
CA TYR A 73 13.63 -19.13 4.71
C TYR A 73 13.18 -19.47 6.14
N GLY A 74 11.93 -19.19 6.52
CA GLY A 74 11.41 -19.48 7.86
C GLY A 74 12.05 -18.64 8.97
N VAL A 75 12.76 -17.56 8.62
CA VAL A 75 13.55 -16.75 9.55
C VAL A 75 12.71 -15.57 10.06
N HIS A 76 12.56 -15.50 11.38
CA HIS A 76 11.76 -14.49 12.06
C HIS A 76 12.65 -13.44 12.71
N LEU A 77 12.68 -12.25 12.11
CA LEU A 77 13.46 -11.12 12.61
C LEU A 77 12.60 -9.88 12.90
N PRO A 78 13.02 -9.05 13.87
CA PRO A 78 12.49 -7.71 14.03
C PRO A 78 12.73 -6.87 12.78
N ARG A 79 11.78 -5.97 12.50
CA ARG A 79 11.86 -5.06 11.35
C ARG A 79 13.14 -4.20 11.37
N GLN A 80 13.56 -3.76 12.56
CA GLN A 80 14.72 -2.90 12.72
C GLN A 80 16.02 -3.61 12.30
N VAL A 81 16.18 -4.87 12.71
CA VAL A 81 17.34 -5.70 12.33
C VAL A 81 17.44 -5.84 10.81
N VAL A 82 16.33 -6.15 10.13
CA VAL A 82 16.30 -6.25 8.66
C VAL A 82 16.59 -4.90 7.99
N TYR A 83 16.15 -3.79 8.59
CA TYR A 83 16.46 -2.45 8.12
C TYR A 83 17.95 -2.15 8.22
N ASP A 84 18.57 -2.42 9.37
CA ASP A 84 19.98 -2.15 9.62
C ASP A 84 20.86 -2.98 8.67
N ILE A 85 20.54 -4.27 8.50
CA ILE A 85 21.23 -5.16 7.54
C ILE A 85 21.08 -4.64 6.11
N LEU A 86 19.88 -4.29 5.67
CA LEU A 86 19.69 -3.76 4.31
C LEU A 86 20.35 -2.39 4.11
N ARG A 87 20.49 -1.58 5.15
CA ARG A 87 21.21 -0.31 5.06
C ARG A 87 22.71 -0.54 4.80
N GLU A 88 23.26 -1.64 5.29
CA GLU A 88 24.65 -2.03 5.04
C GLU A 88 24.83 -2.75 3.69
N VAL A 89 23.89 -3.64 3.33
CA VAL A 89 23.97 -4.47 2.11
C VAL A 89 23.50 -3.74 0.84
N ASP A 90 22.58 -2.78 0.97
CA ASP A 90 21.97 -2.01 -0.12
C ASP A 90 21.76 -0.53 0.24
N PRO A 91 22.83 0.22 0.60
CA PRO A 91 22.71 1.63 0.97
C PRO A 91 22.08 2.46 -0.16
N GLU A 92 22.48 2.21 -1.41
CA GLU A 92 21.98 2.91 -2.60
C GLU A 92 20.50 2.64 -2.84
N GLY A 93 20.07 1.37 -2.85
CA GLY A 93 18.65 1.05 -3.02
C GLY A 93 17.79 1.57 -1.87
N MET A 94 18.34 1.67 -0.65
CA MET A 94 17.66 2.30 0.48
C MET A 94 17.49 3.82 0.27
N GLN A 95 18.53 4.52 -0.21
CA GLN A 95 18.43 5.95 -0.54
C GLN A 95 17.47 6.23 -1.70
N LEU A 96 17.52 5.42 -2.77
CA LEU A 96 16.62 5.57 -3.92
C LEU A 96 15.14 5.42 -3.53
N ARG A 97 14.82 4.57 -2.55
CA ARG A 97 13.45 4.42 -2.04
C ARG A 97 12.96 5.65 -1.29
N LEU A 98 13.84 6.38 -0.58
CA LEU A 98 13.48 7.66 0.06
C LEU A 98 13.19 8.74 -0.98
N LYS A 99 13.81 8.67 -2.16
CA LYS A 99 13.63 9.63 -3.27
C LYS A 99 12.39 9.37 -4.14
N LYS A 100 11.70 8.23 -3.97
CA LYS A 100 10.44 7.93 -4.68
C LYS A 100 9.26 8.67 -4.04
N THR A 101 9.32 10.00 -4.03
CA THR A 101 8.15 10.83 -3.72
C THR A 101 7.17 10.70 -4.88
N CYS A 102 5.88 10.55 -4.58
CA CYS A 102 4.83 10.64 -5.61
C CYS A 102 4.97 12.01 -6.29
N LYS A 103 5.50 12.03 -7.52
CA LYS A 103 5.53 13.25 -8.34
C LYS A 103 4.08 13.57 -8.69
N ARG A 104 3.47 14.53 -7.99
CA ARG A 104 2.15 15.03 -8.35
C ARG A 104 2.23 15.60 -9.76
N ARG A 105 1.46 15.01 -10.68
CA ARG A 105 1.25 15.61 -12.00
C ARG A 105 0.38 16.85 -11.83
N VAL A 106 0.77 17.95 -12.46
CA VAL A 106 -0.07 19.15 -12.51
C VAL A 106 -1.18 18.90 -13.54
N PHE A 107 -2.42 18.81 -13.07
CA PHE A 107 -3.60 18.69 -13.93
C PHE A 107 -3.98 20.07 -14.46
N HIS A 108 -3.70 20.32 -15.73
CA HIS A 108 -4.09 21.57 -16.38
C HIS A 108 -5.52 21.47 -16.90
N THR A 109 -6.40 22.35 -16.41
CA THR A 109 -7.81 22.42 -16.83
C THR A 109 -8.12 23.82 -17.36
N THR A 110 -8.90 23.93 -18.46
CA THR A 110 -9.21 25.19 -19.13
C THR A 110 -10.56 25.79 -18.70
N GLY A 111 -11.39 25.01 -18.02
CA GLY A 111 -12.71 25.42 -17.53
C GLY A 111 -13.58 24.25 -17.07
N PRO A 112 -14.83 24.51 -16.65
CA PRO A 112 -15.79 23.47 -16.31
C PRO A 112 -15.98 22.47 -17.45
N ASN A 113 -16.15 21.19 -17.12
CA ASN A 113 -16.35 20.09 -18.07
C ASN A 113 -15.20 19.87 -19.07
N HIS A 114 -14.04 20.53 -18.90
CA HIS A 114 -12.86 20.20 -19.70
C HIS A 114 -12.37 18.79 -19.37
N ILE A 115 -12.27 18.43 -18.09
CA ILE A 115 -11.84 17.10 -17.67
C ILE A 115 -12.79 16.57 -16.60
N TRP A 116 -13.44 15.43 -16.84
CA TRP A 116 -14.07 14.65 -15.78
C TRP A 116 -13.10 13.56 -15.33
N SER A 117 -12.85 13.51 -14.02
CA SER A 117 -12.08 12.45 -13.39
C SER A 117 -13.03 11.44 -12.77
N ALA A 118 -12.81 10.15 -13.03
CA ALA A 118 -13.61 9.09 -12.46
C ALA A 118 -12.74 8.04 -11.74
N ASP A 119 -13.24 7.53 -10.62
CA ASP A 119 -12.53 6.56 -9.79
C ASP A 119 -13.49 5.62 -9.05
N GLY A 120 -13.02 4.38 -8.83
CA GLY A 120 -13.74 3.32 -8.12
C GLY A 120 -13.20 3.11 -6.71
N HIS A 121 -14.10 3.09 -5.72
CA HIS A 121 -13.77 2.86 -4.32
C HIS A 121 -14.20 1.47 -3.83
N ASN A 122 -13.22 0.66 -3.44
CA ASN A 122 -13.41 -0.76 -3.11
C ASN A 122 -13.25 -1.14 -1.63
N LYS A 123 -13.12 -0.17 -0.70
CA LYS A 123 -12.95 -0.51 0.73
C LYS A 123 -14.15 -1.24 1.33
N LEU A 124 -15.35 -1.00 0.78
CA LEU A 124 -16.60 -1.62 1.23
C LEU A 124 -16.97 -2.88 0.44
N ASN A 125 -16.12 -3.33 -0.48
CA ASN A 125 -16.40 -4.48 -1.34
C ASN A 125 -16.67 -5.77 -0.53
N ARG A 126 -16.04 -5.91 0.65
CA ARG A 126 -16.31 -7.03 1.58
C ARG A 126 -17.77 -7.11 2.07
N PHE A 127 -18.54 -6.04 1.91
CA PHE A 127 -19.96 -5.94 2.25
C PHE A 127 -20.85 -5.91 1.00
N GLY A 128 -20.29 -6.18 -0.19
CA GLY A 128 -21.01 -6.09 -1.45
C GLY A 128 -21.34 -4.65 -1.88
N ILE A 129 -20.58 -3.67 -1.39
CA ILE A 129 -20.78 -2.26 -1.72
C ILE A 129 -19.52 -1.74 -2.40
N THR A 130 -19.67 -1.31 -3.65
CA THR A 130 -18.65 -0.61 -4.42
C THR A 130 -19.20 0.75 -4.80
N VAL A 131 -18.35 1.76 -4.77
CA VAL A 131 -18.74 3.14 -5.08
C VAL A 131 -17.94 3.61 -6.29
N TYR A 132 -18.59 4.31 -7.21
CA TYR A 132 -17.94 4.91 -8.36
C TYR A 132 -18.27 6.40 -8.41
N GLY A 133 -17.24 7.24 -8.41
CA GLY A 133 -17.38 8.69 -8.33
C GLY A 133 -16.91 9.38 -9.60
N PHE A 134 -17.61 10.45 -9.98
CA PHE A 134 -17.22 11.36 -11.06
C PHE A 134 -17.10 12.79 -10.51
N ILE A 135 -16.01 13.46 -10.86
CA ILE A 135 -15.71 14.82 -10.40
C ILE A 135 -15.27 15.66 -11.60
N ASP A 136 -15.75 16.90 -11.68
CA ASP A 136 -15.19 17.89 -12.60
C ASP A 136 -13.83 18.37 -12.07
N ALA A 137 -12.77 18.19 -12.85
CA ALA A 137 -11.41 18.46 -12.39
C ALA A 137 -11.14 19.95 -12.16
N TRP A 138 -11.85 20.84 -12.86
CA TRP A 138 -11.69 22.30 -12.73
C TRP A 138 -12.38 22.82 -11.46
N SER A 139 -13.69 22.60 -11.33
CA SER A 139 -14.48 23.10 -10.18
C SER A 139 -14.39 22.24 -8.93
N ARG A 140 -13.90 21.00 -9.03
CA ARG A 140 -13.96 19.97 -7.98
C ARG A 140 -15.39 19.55 -7.61
N LYS A 141 -16.39 19.94 -8.40
CA LYS A 141 -17.79 19.56 -8.19
C LYS A 141 -17.95 18.04 -8.38
N ILE A 142 -18.61 17.40 -7.44
CA ILE A 142 -19.04 16.01 -7.56
C ILE A 142 -20.18 15.98 -8.58
N LEU A 143 -19.95 15.31 -9.70
CA LEU A 143 -20.92 15.18 -10.78
C LEU A 143 -21.90 14.04 -10.50
N GLY A 144 -21.39 12.94 -9.93
CA GLY A 144 -22.22 11.85 -9.44
C GLY A 144 -21.44 10.84 -8.63
N ILE A 145 -22.18 10.14 -7.78
CA ILE A 145 -21.71 9.00 -6.99
C ILE A 145 -22.69 7.86 -7.24
N PHE A 146 -22.18 6.75 -7.73
CA PHE A 146 -22.96 5.56 -8.04
C PHE A 146 -22.55 4.43 -7.11
N VAL A 147 -23.52 3.70 -6.58
CA VAL A 147 -23.29 2.57 -5.68
C VAL A 147 -23.76 1.30 -6.35
N HIS A 148 -22.94 0.25 -6.27
CA HIS A 148 -23.24 -1.02 -6.92
C HIS A 148 -22.60 -2.21 -6.20
N VAL A 149 -23.03 -3.42 -6.54
CA VAL A 149 -22.46 -4.66 -5.99
C VAL A 149 -21.10 -5.01 -6.59
N THR A 150 -20.82 -4.50 -7.80
CA THR A 150 -19.55 -4.67 -8.50
C THR A 150 -19.17 -3.40 -9.26
N ASN A 151 -17.88 -3.07 -9.23
CA ASN A 151 -17.27 -2.01 -10.04
C ASN A 151 -16.28 -2.54 -11.10
N ASN A 152 -16.25 -3.85 -11.33
CA ASN A 152 -15.34 -4.47 -12.30
C ASN A 152 -15.97 -4.69 -13.69
N ASP A 153 -17.29 -4.46 -13.82
CA ASP A 153 -17.98 -4.64 -15.11
C ASP A 153 -18.10 -3.29 -15.85
N PRO A 154 -17.45 -3.16 -17.02
CA PRO A 154 -17.43 -1.91 -17.79
C PRO A 154 -18.81 -1.44 -18.27
N ARG A 155 -19.82 -2.31 -18.30
CA ARG A 155 -21.20 -1.93 -18.65
C ARG A 155 -21.80 -0.97 -17.63
N HIS A 156 -21.59 -1.24 -16.35
CA HIS A 156 -22.13 -0.42 -15.27
C HIS A 156 -21.48 0.96 -15.26
N ILE A 157 -20.15 1.01 -15.38
CA ILE A 157 -19.40 2.27 -15.44
C ILE A 157 -19.82 3.09 -16.67
N GLY A 158 -19.97 2.45 -17.83
CA GLY A 158 -20.49 3.09 -19.03
C GLY A 158 -21.91 3.66 -18.84
N ALA A 159 -22.80 2.91 -18.18
CA ALA A 159 -24.15 3.39 -17.88
C ALA A 159 -24.15 4.60 -16.93
N TYR A 160 -23.28 4.62 -15.92
CA TYR A 160 -23.12 5.76 -15.01
C TYR A 160 -22.69 7.02 -15.76
N PHE A 161 -21.73 6.88 -16.67
CA PHE A 161 -21.28 7.96 -17.52
C PHE A 161 -22.41 8.51 -18.40
N LEU A 162 -23.14 7.64 -19.11
CA LEU A 162 -24.27 8.06 -19.95
C LEU A 162 -25.39 8.72 -19.14
N HIS A 163 -25.65 8.24 -17.93
CA HIS A 163 -26.60 8.86 -17.01
C HIS A 163 -26.17 10.28 -16.63
N LEU A 164 -24.88 10.49 -16.33
CA LEU A 164 -24.33 11.82 -16.04
C LEU A 164 -24.41 12.75 -17.24
N VAL A 165 -24.02 12.27 -18.42
CA VAL A 165 -24.09 13.05 -19.67
C VAL A 165 -25.52 13.54 -19.90
N ARG A 166 -26.52 12.66 -19.74
CA ARG A 166 -27.93 13.01 -19.87
C ARG A 166 -28.39 14.02 -18.82
N ALA A 167 -27.99 13.84 -17.56
CA ALA A 167 -28.40 14.71 -16.46
C ALA A 167 -27.77 16.12 -16.54
N ILE A 168 -26.52 16.21 -16.98
CA ILE A 168 -25.79 17.47 -17.14
C ILE A 168 -26.15 18.17 -18.45
N GLY A 169 -26.60 17.41 -19.45
CA GLY A 169 -26.93 17.93 -20.79
C GLY A 169 -25.69 18.14 -21.67
N GLY A 170 -24.60 17.40 -21.42
CA GLY A 170 -23.35 17.54 -22.17
C GLY A 170 -22.30 16.49 -21.80
N ILE A 171 -21.27 16.37 -22.64
CA ILE A 171 -20.14 15.41 -22.52
C ILE A 171 -18.87 16.19 -22.15
N PRO A 172 -17.97 15.64 -21.31
CA PRO A 172 -16.69 16.27 -21.03
C PRO A 172 -15.76 16.24 -22.24
N TRP A 173 -14.88 17.24 -22.32
CA TRP A 173 -13.91 17.28 -23.41
C TRP A 173 -12.82 16.20 -23.25
N LYS A 174 -12.47 15.83 -22.01
CA LYS A 174 -11.58 14.72 -21.66
C LYS A 174 -12.14 13.92 -20.49
N LEU A 175 -12.03 12.60 -20.56
CA LEU A 175 -12.29 11.70 -19.45
C LEU A 175 -10.96 11.13 -18.95
N THR A 176 -10.73 11.16 -17.64
CA THR A 176 -9.53 10.60 -17.02
C THR A 176 -9.91 9.57 -15.96
N THR A 177 -9.33 8.38 -16.07
CA THR A 177 -9.41 7.33 -15.06
C THR A 177 -8.07 6.65 -14.90
N ASP A 178 -7.92 5.89 -13.82
CA ASP A 178 -6.85 4.92 -13.73
C ASP A 178 -7.00 3.85 -14.82
N ARG A 179 -5.88 3.22 -15.18
CA ARG A 179 -5.82 2.19 -16.23
C ARG A 179 -6.40 0.88 -15.68
N GLY A 180 -7.71 0.79 -15.68
CA GLY A 180 -8.48 -0.39 -15.36
C GLY A 180 -9.05 -1.08 -16.59
N THR A 181 -9.31 -2.38 -16.51
CA THR A 181 -10.04 -3.12 -17.56
C THR A 181 -11.51 -2.69 -17.64
N GLU A 182 -12.02 -2.14 -16.56
CA GLU A 182 -13.40 -1.72 -16.35
C GLU A 182 -13.73 -0.36 -16.98
N THR A 183 -12.73 0.44 -17.39
CA THR A 183 -12.94 1.81 -17.90
C THR A 183 -13.04 1.90 -19.42
N GLY A 184 -12.76 0.81 -20.15
CA GLY A 184 -12.67 0.81 -21.62
C GLY A 184 -13.95 1.25 -22.34
N LYS A 185 -15.13 0.80 -21.89
CA LYS A 185 -16.42 1.21 -22.50
C LYS A 185 -16.74 2.68 -22.29
N MET A 186 -16.34 3.21 -21.13
CA MET A 186 -16.57 4.62 -20.82
C MET A 186 -15.78 5.53 -21.76
N GLY A 187 -14.53 5.16 -22.06
CA GLY A 187 -13.72 5.86 -23.06
C GLY A 187 -14.33 5.82 -24.47
N SER A 188 -14.97 4.72 -24.87
CA SER A 188 -15.61 4.63 -26.20
C SER A 188 -16.86 5.51 -26.36
N PHE A 189 -17.49 5.94 -25.26
CA PHE A 189 -18.64 6.84 -25.32
C PHE A 189 -18.25 8.31 -25.36
N GLN A 190 -16.97 8.62 -25.17
CA GLN A 190 -16.42 9.93 -25.38
C GLN A 190 -16.04 10.06 -26.86
N ILE A 191 -16.97 10.55 -27.69
CA ILE A 191 -16.76 10.87 -29.11
C ILE A 191 -16.61 12.39 -29.28
#